data_AF-A0A940Y643-F1
#
_entry.id   AF-A0A940Y643-F1
#
_cell.length_a   1.000
_cell.length_b   1.000
_cell.length_c   1.000
_cell.angle_alpha   90.00
_cell.angle_beta   90.00
_cell.angle_gamma   90.00
#
_symmetry.space_group_name_H-M   'P 1'
#
loop_
_entity.id
_entity.type
_entity.pdbx_description
1 polymer ?
#
loop_
_entity_poly.entity_id
_entity_poly.type
_entity_poly.pdbx_seq_one_letter_code
_entity_poly.pdbx_strand_id
1 'polypeptide(L)'
;MSPYAAGRRRVHRSVATGVPLAVLAALVVAGPAVGAPSRDARVTGSATLGDLPLGTFSNGLLPGTVADDRGVDLGGIGSDIYPAGRKGEFWTVTDRGPNGQIKVDGVKRRTFPVPGFDPAIVKIRVSGTSVKVLDAIPITTGSGKPVTGLPNQRARDEAPYSYDAKTPLSYDPNGLDTEGIVRSADGSFWIVDEYGPSLVHVSARGKVLTRYVPKGLNLTGAGYPVVEALPAVLLHRKINRGFEGLAQLPGGDLVLAVQSPLSLPDTDAGEESLTARLLRFSPKKRAVTAEYAYRFDPVGTVDPGEDDTSELKISSVVAVGRDELLVEERTDKAARLQVVKLSRGADILGDRWDDSTTSPSLEQLEDPAASGVPVLRKRLVVDLGKVKGVPGKIEGVARVDRDTLALINDNDFGMTDGAEAFDAQGRLVDSEIETTVTYVRLPHGI
;
A
#
# COMPACT_ATOMS: atom_id res chain seq x y z
N MET A 1 5.58 72.46 18.13
CA MET A 1 5.58 73.46 17.03
C MET A 1 5.36 72.71 15.73
N SER A 2 4.42 73.21 14.93
CA SER A 2 3.60 72.46 13.97
C SER A 2 4.34 71.74 12.84
N PRO A 3 3.89 70.52 12.52
CA PRO A 3 3.71 70.01 11.16
C PRO A 3 2.21 70.05 10.75
N TYR A 4 1.94 69.60 9.54
CA TYR A 4 0.65 69.22 8.91
C TYR A 4 -0.21 70.22 8.11
N ALA A 5 -0.50 69.74 6.89
CA ALA A 5 -1.75 69.73 6.13
C ALA A 5 -2.24 70.97 5.37
N ALA A 6 -2.44 70.84 4.05
CA ALA A 6 -3.73 70.43 3.46
C ALA A 6 -3.80 70.78 1.96
N GLY A 7 -4.02 69.78 1.11
CA GLY A 7 -4.29 69.95 -0.32
C GLY A 7 -5.79 70.23 -0.59
N ARG A 8 -6.06 71.25 -1.41
CA ARG A 8 -7.37 71.85 -1.69
C ARG A 8 -8.26 71.00 -2.63
N ARG A 9 -9.56 70.97 -2.33
CA ARG A 9 -10.66 70.66 -3.27
C ARG A 9 -10.87 71.80 -4.27
N ARG A 10 -11.19 71.47 -5.53
CA ARG A 10 -12.11 72.28 -6.35
C ARG A 10 -13.06 71.38 -7.14
N VAL A 11 -14.32 71.75 -7.07
CA VAL A 11 -15.47 71.21 -7.80
C VAL A 11 -15.58 71.97 -9.10
N HIS A 12 -15.84 71.29 -10.22
CA HIS A 12 -16.51 71.89 -11.37
C HIS A 12 -17.53 70.90 -11.95
N ARG A 13 -18.81 71.31 -11.89
CA ARG A 13 -19.93 70.71 -12.59
C ARG A 13 -19.99 71.23 -14.04
N SER A 14 -20.11 70.28 -14.95
CA SER A 14 -21.03 70.22 -16.10
C SER A 14 -21.10 71.38 -17.11
N VAL A 15 -20.76 71.07 -18.37
CA VAL A 15 -21.61 71.41 -19.53
C VAL A 15 -21.60 70.22 -20.50
N ALA A 16 -22.81 69.83 -20.91
CA ALA A 16 -23.10 68.75 -21.85
C ALA A 16 -23.08 69.25 -23.30
N THR A 17 -22.60 68.40 -24.21
CA THR A 17 -22.93 68.42 -25.65
C THR A 17 -23.02 66.96 -26.11
N GLY A 18 -24.19 66.56 -26.61
CA GLY A 18 -24.52 65.17 -26.93
C GLY A 18 -24.16 64.73 -28.35
N VAL A 19 -24.84 63.63 -28.72
CA VAL A 19 -24.92 62.92 -30.04
C VAL A 19 -24.00 61.67 -30.13
N PRO A 20 -24.45 60.51 -30.68
CA PRO A 20 -25.72 59.78 -30.55
C PRO A 20 -25.51 58.33 -30.02
N LEU A 21 -26.51 57.72 -29.38
CA LEU A 21 -26.46 56.29 -29.03
C LEU A 21 -26.73 55.45 -30.30
N ALA A 22 -25.68 54.85 -30.87
CA ALA A 22 -25.82 53.73 -31.80
C ALA A 22 -25.87 52.43 -30.98
N VAL A 23 -27.05 51.82 -30.90
CA VAL A 23 -27.22 50.48 -30.31
C VAL A 23 -26.71 49.47 -31.35
N LEU A 24 -25.46 49.01 -31.18
CA LEU A 24 -24.99 47.78 -31.82
C LEU A 24 -25.51 46.59 -31.01
N ALA A 25 -26.57 45.97 -31.49
CA ALA A 25 -26.96 44.64 -31.03
C ALA A 25 -25.89 43.63 -31.48
N ALA A 26 -24.98 43.28 -30.58
CA ALA A 26 -24.07 42.16 -30.78
C ALA A 26 -24.88 40.86 -30.68
N LEU A 27 -25.19 40.24 -31.81
CA LEU A 27 -25.63 38.85 -31.87
C LEU A 27 -24.47 37.97 -31.38
N VAL A 28 -24.49 37.61 -30.10
CA VAL A 28 -23.70 36.49 -29.58
C VAL A 28 -24.38 35.22 -30.09
N VAL A 29 -23.85 34.65 -31.16
CA VAL A 29 -24.17 33.26 -31.52
C VAL A 29 -23.56 32.40 -30.41
N ALA A 30 -24.39 31.97 -29.47
CA ALA A 30 -24.05 30.92 -28.53
C ALA A 30 -23.90 29.61 -29.34
N GLY A 31 -22.70 29.36 -29.86
CA GLY A 31 -22.33 28.03 -30.28
C GLY A 31 -22.41 27.10 -29.07
N PRO A 32 -22.97 25.88 -29.19
CA PRO A 32 -22.93 24.95 -28.09
C PRO A 32 -21.47 24.78 -27.70
N ALA A 33 -21.15 24.98 -26.44
CA ALA A 33 -19.86 24.57 -25.91
C ALA A 33 -19.77 23.05 -26.15
N VAL A 34 -19.07 22.66 -27.20
CA VAL A 34 -18.71 21.26 -27.44
C VAL A 34 -17.81 20.92 -26.27
N GLY A 35 -18.38 20.32 -25.22
CA GLY A 35 -17.62 19.78 -24.11
C GLY A 35 -16.53 18.90 -24.70
N ALA A 36 -15.27 19.19 -24.38
CA ALA A 36 -14.18 18.29 -24.73
C ALA A 36 -14.61 16.88 -24.28
N PRO A 37 -14.44 15.83 -25.11
CA PRO A 37 -14.84 14.49 -24.73
C PRO A 37 -14.20 14.15 -23.38
N SER A 38 -14.99 13.62 -22.43
CA SER A 38 -14.42 13.10 -21.18
C SER A 38 -13.43 12.00 -21.58
N ARG A 39 -12.14 12.26 -21.38
CA ARG A 39 -11.11 11.29 -21.76
C ARG A 39 -11.10 10.18 -20.74
N ASP A 40 -11.40 8.95 -21.13
CA ASP A 40 -11.27 7.80 -20.24
C ASP A 40 -9.85 7.68 -19.66
N ALA A 41 -9.74 6.99 -18.52
CA ALA A 41 -8.45 6.66 -17.94
C ALA A 41 -7.62 5.84 -18.94
N ARG A 42 -6.33 6.13 -19.05
CA ARG A 42 -5.44 5.44 -20.01
C ARG A 42 -4.02 5.35 -19.50
N VAL A 43 -3.35 4.27 -19.90
CA VAL A 43 -1.90 4.15 -19.76
C VAL A 43 -1.20 5.19 -20.63
N THR A 44 -0.20 5.85 -20.07
CA THR A 44 0.63 6.87 -20.74
C THR A 44 2.08 6.47 -20.91
N GLY A 45 2.50 5.40 -20.24
CA GLY A 45 3.81 4.79 -20.37
C GLY A 45 3.98 3.68 -19.34
N SER A 46 4.83 2.71 -19.66
CA SER A 46 5.21 1.62 -18.76
C SER A 46 6.71 1.39 -18.87
N ALA A 47 7.32 0.93 -17.79
CA ALA A 47 8.73 0.62 -17.73
C ALA A 47 8.95 -0.63 -16.86
N THR A 48 9.88 -1.49 -17.28
CA THR A 48 10.18 -2.74 -16.58
C THR A 48 11.52 -2.65 -15.87
N LEU A 49 11.62 -3.28 -14.70
CA LEU A 49 12.92 -3.62 -14.12
C LEU A 49 13.60 -4.63 -15.06
N GLY A 50 14.93 -4.56 -15.17
CA GLY A 50 15.69 -5.59 -15.88
C GLY A 50 16.32 -6.55 -14.88
N ASP A 51 16.69 -7.72 -15.39
CA ASP A 51 17.25 -8.83 -14.60
C ASP A 51 18.41 -8.37 -13.72
N LEU A 52 18.31 -8.70 -12.45
CA LEU A 52 19.33 -8.44 -11.45
C LEU A 52 19.35 -9.62 -10.49
N PRO A 53 20.36 -10.51 -10.53
CA PRO A 53 20.37 -11.70 -9.69
C PRO A 53 20.21 -11.37 -8.22
N LEU A 54 19.25 -12.02 -7.55
CA LEU A 54 18.89 -11.74 -6.15
C LEU A 54 20.10 -11.89 -5.24
N GLY A 55 20.90 -12.93 -5.44
CA GLY A 55 22.12 -13.16 -4.66
C GLY A 55 23.16 -12.07 -4.85
N THR A 56 23.27 -11.48 -6.05
CA THR A 56 24.17 -10.34 -6.30
C THR A 56 23.66 -9.08 -5.60
N PHE A 57 22.35 -8.83 -5.67
CA PHE A 57 21.72 -7.70 -5.00
C PHE A 57 21.90 -7.78 -3.47
N SER A 58 21.43 -8.85 -2.83
CA SER A 58 21.46 -9.00 -1.36
C SER A 58 22.89 -9.00 -0.83
N ASN A 59 23.81 -9.77 -1.43
CA ASN A 59 25.20 -9.80 -0.97
C ASN A 59 25.98 -8.51 -1.24
N GLY A 60 25.51 -7.67 -2.17
CA GLY A 60 26.02 -6.31 -2.37
C GLY A 60 25.66 -5.37 -1.22
N LEU A 61 24.52 -5.60 -0.56
CA LEU A 61 24.06 -4.82 0.60
C LEU A 61 24.63 -5.37 1.90
N LEU A 62 24.49 -6.68 2.12
CA LEU A 62 24.95 -7.40 3.30
C LEU A 62 25.66 -8.69 2.86
N PRO A 63 27.02 -8.69 2.82
CA PRO A 63 27.76 -9.84 2.32
C PRO A 63 27.48 -11.14 3.10
N GLY A 64 27.13 -12.19 2.37
CA GLY A 64 26.95 -13.54 2.90
C GLY A 64 25.53 -13.85 3.39
N THR A 65 24.54 -12.99 3.16
CA THR A 65 23.14 -13.27 3.51
C THR A 65 22.53 -14.31 2.58
N VAL A 66 22.86 -14.28 1.29
CA VAL A 66 22.36 -15.25 0.29
C VAL A 66 23.48 -16.17 -0.18
N ALA A 67 23.43 -17.44 0.24
CA ALA A 67 24.39 -18.45 -0.18
C ALA A 67 24.07 -19.06 -1.57
N ASP A 68 22.79 -19.25 -1.85
CA ASP A 68 22.26 -19.73 -3.12
C ASP A 68 20.91 -19.06 -3.37
N ASP A 69 20.84 -18.26 -4.42
CA ASP A 69 19.62 -17.55 -4.83
C ASP A 69 18.67 -18.41 -5.64
N ARG A 70 19.04 -19.66 -5.98
CA ARG A 70 18.23 -20.56 -6.81
C ARG A 70 17.87 -19.99 -8.19
N GLY A 71 18.58 -18.98 -8.64
CA GLY A 71 18.41 -18.40 -9.99
C GLY A 71 17.28 -17.39 -10.01
N VAL A 72 16.83 -16.98 -8.84
CA VAL A 72 15.86 -15.93 -8.66
C VAL A 72 16.53 -14.58 -8.93
N ASP A 73 15.86 -13.74 -9.70
CA ASP A 73 16.21 -12.33 -9.86
C ASP A 73 15.52 -11.46 -8.79
N LEU A 74 15.99 -10.22 -8.63
CA LEU A 74 15.35 -9.24 -7.79
C LEU A 74 13.95 -8.94 -8.33
N GLY A 75 12.95 -9.41 -7.60
CA GLY A 75 11.57 -9.00 -7.72
C GLY A 75 11.04 -8.52 -6.38
N GLY A 76 9.72 -8.59 -6.20
CA GLY A 76 9.07 -8.23 -4.94
C GLY A 76 9.17 -6.74 -4.58
N ILE A 77 9.95 -5.92 -5.30
CA ILE A 77 10.04 -4.48 -5.05
C ILE A 77 8.72 -3.73 -5.32
N GLY A 78 7.69 -4.46 -5.75
CA GLY A 78 6.35 -3.96 -6.09
C GLY A 78 5.39 -3.91 -4.91
N SER A 79 5.79 -4.40 -3.73
CA SER A 79 4.95 -4.40 -2.52
C SER A 79 4.40 -3.01 -2.18
N ASP A 80 5.18 -1.93 -2.42
CA ASP A 80 4.63 -0.58 -2.53
C ASP A 80 5.56 0.42 -3.25
N ILE A 81 5.04 1.59 -3.60
CA ILE A 81 5.75 2.68 -4.28
C ILE A 81 5.42 4.06 -3.71
N TYR A 82 6.45 4.83 -3.37
CA TYR A 82 6.34 6.17 -2.78
C TYR A 82 7.20 7.21 -3.51
N PRO A 83 6.69 8.41 -3.84
CA PRO A 83 7.48 9.44 -4.53
C PRO A 83 8.77 9.85 -3.80
N ALA A 84 9.91 9.85 -4.49
CA ALA A 84 11.21 10.22 -3.91
C ALA A 84 11.58 11.71 -4.09
N GLY A 85 10.63 12.55 -4.51
CA GLY A 85 10.77 14.01 -4.64
C GLY A 85 11.31 14.52 -5.97
N ARG A 86 11.96 13.66 -6.79
CA ARG A 86 12.30 13.98 -8.18
C ARG A 86 11.36 13.24 -9.12
N LYS A 87 11.01 13.87 -10.25
CA LYS A 87 10.12 13.26 -11.24
C LYS A 87 10.68 11.93 -11.72
N GLY A 88 9.84 10.89 -11.63
CA GLY A 88 10.20 9.52 -12.04
C GLY A 88 11.10 8.78 -11.06
N GLU A 89 11.44 9.35 -9.90
CA GLU A 89 12.12 8.63 -8.83
C GLU A 89 11.14 8.23 -7.73
N PHE A 90 11.29 6.99 -7.25
CA PHE A 90 10.45 6.42 -6.22
C PHE A 90 11.29 5.66 -5.21
N TRP A 91 10.78 5.59 -3.99
CA TRP A 91 11.13 4.57 -3.02
C TRP A 91 10.15 3.42 -3.16
N THR A 92 10.64 2.22 -3.15
CA THR A 92 9.87 0.99 -3.08
C THR A 92 10.43 0.11 -1.98
N VAL A 93 9.80 -1.02 -1.72
CA VAL A 93 10.26 -2.01 -0.75
C VAL A 93 9.97 -3.40 -1.30
N THR A 94 10.86 -4.34 -1.01
CA THR A 94 10.67 -5.74 -1.37
C THR A 94 9.68 -6.42 -0.42
N ASP A 95 8.89 -7.39 -0.87
CA ASP A 95 8.23 -8.39 -0.02
C ASP A 95 9.28 -9.19 0.81
N ARG A 96 8.83 -10.13 1.64
CA ARG A 96 9.58 -11.10 2.45
C ARG A 96 10.57 -11.99 1.69
N GLY A 97 10.70 -11.82 0.39
CA GLY A 97 11.54 -12.66 -0.47
C GLY A 97 10.76 -13.73 -1.22
N PRO A 98 11.47 -14.50 -2.07
CA PRO A 98 10.85 -15.54 -2.88
C PRO A 98 10.12 -16.53 -1.96
N ASN A 99 8.86 -16.79 -2.26
CA ASN A 99 8.05 -17.74 -1.51
C ASN A 99 6.99 -18.39 -2.40
N GLY A 100 6.50 -19.56 -2.00
CA GLY A 100 5.44 -20.27 -2.74
C GLY A 100 4.79 -21.35 -1.88
N GLN A 101 3.81 -22.05 -2.44
CA GLN A 101 3.08 -23.11 -1.75
C GLN A 101 3.25 -24.45 -2.46
N ILE A 102 3.68 -25.48 -1.73
CA ILE A 102 3.70 -26.86 -2.20
C ILE A 102 2.76 -27.71 -1.36
N LYS A 103 1.92 -28.51 -2.01
CA LYS A 103 1.02 -29.46 -1.33
C LYS A 103 1.76 -30.77 -1.08
N VAL A 104 2.00 -31.09 0.19
CA VAL A 104 2.61 -32.36 0.63
C VAL A 104 1.59 -33.11 1.47
N ASP A 105 1.23 -34.32 1.05
CA ASP A 105 0.24 -35.18 1.74
C ASP A 105 -1.09 -34.48 2.02
N GLY A 106 -1.55 -33.65 1.08
CA GLY A 106 -2.80 -32.90 1.24
C GLY A 106 -2.67 -31.56 1.96
N VAL A 107 -1.53 -31.27 2.58
CA VAL A 107 -1.30 -30.05 3.37
C VAL A 107 -0.45 -29.06 2.58
N LYS A 108 -0.91 -27.80 2.50
CA LYS A 108 -0.13 -26.71 1.92
C LYS A 108 1.05 -26.36 2.84
N ARG A 109 2.25 -26.28 2.30
CA ARG A 109 3.47 -25.84 2.99
C ARG A 109 4.02 -24.60 2.29
N ARG A 110 4.24 -23.52 3.05
CA ARG A 110 4.91 -22.31 2.58
C ARG A 110 6.40 -22.57 2.47
N THR A 111 6.97 -22.33 1.29
CA THR A 111 8.40 -22.48 1.02
C THR A 111 9.08 -21.11 1.01
N PHE A 112 10.32 -21.08 1.47
CA PHE A 112 11.23 -19.94 1.41
C PHE A 112 12.50 -20.42 0.70
N PRO A 113 12.54 -20.33 -0.65
CA PRO A 113 13.66 -20.84 -1.43
C PRO A 113 14.97 -20.12 -1.14
N VAL A 114 14.93 -18.86 -0.73
CA VAL A 114 16.13 -18.09 -0.37
C VAL A 114 15.97 -17.59 1.07
N PRO A 115 16.11 -18.46 2.09
CA PRO A 115 15.74 -18.13 3.47
C PRO A 115 16.65 -17.10 4.13
N GLY A 116 17.81 -16.83 3.52
CA GLY A 116 18.73 -15.77 3.93
C GLY A 116 18.45 -14.42 3.29
N PHE A 117 17.44 -14.30 2.42
CA PHE A 117 17.04 -13.02 1.83
C PHE A 117 16.65 -12.03 2.92
N ASP A 118 17.17 -10.80 2.77
CA ASP A 118 16.93 -9.66 3.63
C ASP A 118 16.11 -8.59 2.89
N PRO A 119 14.85 -8.33 3.30
CA PRO A 119 14.03 -7.29 2.69
C PRO A 119 14.72 -5.92 2.71
N ALA A 120 14.54 -5.16 1.62
CA ALA A 120 15.27 -3.93 1.37
C ALA A 120 14.36 -2.81 0.86
N ILE A 121 14.71 -1.58 1.25
CA ILE A 121 14.13 -0.36 0.67
C ILE A 121 14.91 -0.05 -0.60
N VAL A 122 14.24 0.05 -1.74
CA VAL A 122 14.87 0.23 -3.04
C VAL A 122 14.51 1.60 -3.60
N LYS A 123 15.52 2.37 -4.00
CA LYS A 123 15.29 3.61 -4.74
C LYS A 123 15.37 3.34 -6.22
N ILE A 124 14.29 3.60 -6.95
CA ILE A 124 14.23 3.39 -8.39
C ILE A 124 14.09 4.70 -9.17
N ARG A 125 14.44 4.67 -10.45
CA ARG A 125 14.07 5.69 -11.44
C ARG A 125 13.47 5.07 -12.70
N VAL A 126 12.30 5.54 -13.09
CA VAL A 126 11.72 5.26 -14.40
C VAL A 126 12.37 6.15 -15.46
N SER A 127 13.02 5.53 -16.45
CA SER A 127 13.71 6.19 -17.55
C SER A 127 13.27 5.57 -18.89
N GLY A 128 12.35 6.24 -19.59
CA GLY A 128 11.75 5.68 -20.80
C GLY A 128 10.97 4.40 -20.46
N THR A 129 11.40 3.27 -21.03
CA THR A 129 10.80 1.94 -20.82
C THR A 129 11.56 1.08 -19.80
N SER A 130 12.57 1.64 -19.12
CA SER A 130 13.33 0.91 -18.09
C SER A 130 13.14 1.49 -16.70
N VAL A 131 13.01 0.64 -15.70
CA VAL A 131 13.20 0.94 -14.28
C VAL A 131 14.66 0.66 -13.95
N LYS A 132 15.32 1.62 -13.28
CA LYS A 132 16.71 1.47 -12.82
C LYS A 132 16.77 1.58 -11.31
N VAL A 133 17.44 0.63 -10.66
CA VAL A 133 17.84 0.77 -9.25
C VAL A 133 18.91 1.85 -9.17
N LEU A 134 18.66 2.88 -8.36
CA LEU A 134 19.60 3.97 -8.09
C LEU A 134 20.40 3.75 -6.80
N ASP A 135 19.73 3.17 -5.81
CA ASP A 135 20.26 2.93 -4.46
C ASP A 135 19.39 1.87 -3.79
N ALA A 136 19.93 1.17 -2.78
CA ALA A 136 19.16 0.23 -1.98
C ALA A 136 19.70 0.22 -0.54
N ILE A 137 18.78 0.03 0.41
CA ILE A 137 19.05 0.13 1.84
C ILE A 137 18.55 -1.17 2.49
N PRO A 138 19.45 -2.02 3.02
CA PRO A 138 19.04 -3.25 3.70
C PRO A 138 18.38 -2.91 5.03
N ILE A 139 17.36 -3.67 5.41
CA ILE A 139 16.73 -3.50 6.72
C ILE A 139 17.50 -4.34 7.75
N THR A 140 17.91 -3.71 8.86
CA THR A 140 18.79 -4.33 9.86
C THR A 140 18.33 -4.11 11.29
N THR A 141 18.72 -5.03 12.16
CA THR A 141 18.50 -4.94 13.61
C THR A 141 19.31 -3.82 14.27
N GLY A 142 19.08 -3.62 15.58
CA GLY A 142 19.87 -2.75 16.45
C GLY A 142 21.39 -2.90 16.30
N SER A 143 21.82 -4.14 16.03
CA SER A 143 23.21 -4.59 15.95
C SER A 143 23.80 -4.63 14.54
N GLY A 144 23.02 -4.31 13.50
CA GLY A 144 23.44 -4.40 12.10
C GLY A 144 23.28 -5.79 11.46
N LYS A 145 22.74 -6.79 12.17
CA LYS A 145 22.32 -8.06 11.56
C LYS A 145 21.16 -7.83 10.58
N PRO A 146 21.06 -8.58 9.47
CA PRO A 146 19.91 -8.54 8.58
C PRO A 146 18.61 -8.85 9.34
N VAL A 147 17.52 -8.24 8.92
CA VAL A 147 16.20 -8.87 9.09
C VAL A 147 16.02 -9.85 7.93
N THR A 148 15.50 -11.04 8.18
CA THR A 148 15.11 -11.95 7.10
C THR A 148 13.67 -11.68 6.69
N GLY A 149 13.16 -12.36 5.66
CA GLY A 149 11.71 -12.44 5.44
C GLY A 149 11.05 -13.68 6.03
N LEU A 150 11.70 -14.37 6.97
CA LEU A 150 11.12 -15.55 7.60
C LEU A 150 10.02 -15.19 8.61
N PRO A 151 8.99 -16.05 8.78
CA PRO A 151 7.92 -15.86 9.76
C PRO A 151 8.43 -15.74 11.20
N ASN A 152 7.71 -15.00 12.06
CA ASN A 152 8.19 -14.65 13.40
C ASN A 152 7.86 -15.68 14.46
N GLN A 153 6.62 -16.19 14.48
CA GLN A 153 6.11 -16.99 15.60
C GLN A 153 5.34 -18.22 15.14
N ARG A 154 5.71 -19.37 15.70
CA ARG A 154 4.95 -20.62 15.52
C ARG A 154 3.51 -20.45 15.99
N ALA A 155 2.58 -21.06 15.26
CA ALA A 155 1.13 -21.03 15.49
C ALA A 155 0.46 -19.66 15.28
N ARG A 156 1.22 -18.61 15.02
CA ARG A 156 0.72 -17.31 14.58
C ARG A 156 0.94 -17.07 13.09
N ASP A 157 2.11 -17.45 12.61
CA ASP A 157 2.47 -17.34 11.21
C ASP A 157 2.59 -18.73 10.56
N GLU A 158 2.69 -18.75 9.23
CA GLU A 158 2.89 -19.98 8.45
C GLU A 158 4.21 -20.67 8.85
N ALA A 159 4.23 -22.01 8.84
CA ALA A 159 5.46 -22.75 9.06
C ALA A 159 6.37 -22.65 7.83
N PRO A 160 7.60 -22.13 7.95
CA PRO A 160 8.50 -21.99 6.81
C PRO A 160 9.19 -23.32 6.47
N TYR A 161 9.31 -23.61 5.17
CA TYR A 161 10.02 -24.78 4.66
C TYR A 161 11.05 -24.39 3.59
N SER A 162 12.01 -25.29 3.32
CA SER A 162 12.91 -25.21 2.16
C SER A 162 12.15 -25.13 0.84
N TYR A 163 12.84 -24.73 -0.24
CA TYR A 163 12.28 -24.59 -1.58
C TYR A 163 11.45 -25.81 -2.06
N ASP A 164 11.84 -27.02 -1.67
CA ASP A 164 11.19 -28.29 -2.04
C ASP A 164 10.17 -28.80 -1.00
N ALA A 165 9.85 -27.96 0.00
CA ALA A 165 8.96 -28.24 1.11
C ALA A 165 9.33 -29.46 1.99
N LYS A 166 10.56 -29.98 1.89
CA LYS A 166 10.99 -31.17 2.65
C LYS A 166 11.56 -30.85 4.03
N THR A 167 12.25 -29.74 4.17
CA THR A 167 12.94 -29.38 5.42
C THR A 167 12.26 -28.19 6.09
N PRO A 168 11.74 -28.33 7.32
CA PRO A 168 11.27 -27.19 8.10
C PRO A 168 12.43 -26.22 8.38
N LEU A 169 12.15 -24.93 8.26
CA LEU A 169 13.08 -23.86 8.62
C LEU A 169 12.73 -23.31 10.01
N SER A 170 13.68 -22.57 10.58
CA SER A 170 13.46 -21.85 11.83
C SER A 170 12.64 -20.59 11.59
N TYR A 171 11.78 -20.25 12.55
CA TYR A 171 11.18 -18.92 12.63
C TYR A 171 12.25 -17.89 13.02
N ASP A 172 12.11 -16.66 12.55
CA ASP A 172 12.99 -15.54 12.89
C ASP A 172 12.18 -14.40 13.50
N PRO A 173 12.32 -14.12 14.82
CA PRO A 173 11.64 -12.98 15.45
C PRO A 173 12.00 -11.60 14.88
N ASN A 174 13.09 -11.49 14.11
CA ASN A 174 13.45 -10.26 13.41
C ASN A 174 12.74 -10.10 12.07
N GLY A 175 12.23 -11.21 11.51
CA GLY A 175 11.78 -11.27 10.14
C GLY A 175 10.64 -10.29 9.85
N LEU A 176 10.59 -9.82 8.61
CA LEU A 176 9.58 -8.88 8.16
C LEU A 176 9.05 -9.30 6.79
N ASP A 177 7.75 -9.14 6.67
CA ASP A 177 6.96 -9.31 5.47
C ASP A 177 6.54 -7.91 5.02
N THR A 178 7.49 -7.20 4.41
CA THR A 178 7.40 -5.74 4.26
C THR A 178 6.54 -5.34 3.09
N GLU A 179 5.59 -4.48 3.38
CA GLU A 179 4.59 -3.97 2.46
C GLU A 179 4.65 -2.43 2.45
N GLY A 180 3.52 -1.73 2.31
CA GLY A 180 3.37 -0.27 2.32
C GLY A 180 4.51 0.56 2.92
N ILE A 181 5.06 1.50 2.14
CA ILE A 181 6.21 2.34 2.50
C ILE A 181 5.93 3.83 2.38
N VAL A 182 6.35 4.60 3.39
CA VAL A 182 6.40 6.06 3.31
C VAL A 182 7.69 6.61 3.88
N ARG A 183 8.09 7.80 3.41
CA ARG A 183 9.31 8.48 3.86
C ARG A 183 9.00 9.74 4.67
N SER A 184 9.50 9.78 5.89
CA SER A 184 9.40 10.93 6.81
C SER A 184 10.29 12.10 6.37
N ALA A 185 9.97 13.30 6.86
CA ALA A 185 10.72 14.52 6.55
C ALA A 185 12.17 14.51 7.07
N ASP A 186 12.47 13.76 8.14
CA ASP A 186 13.83 13.54 8.65
C ASP A 186 14.62 12.49 7.83
N GLY A 187 14.00 11.93 6.79
CA GLY A 187 14.58 10.93 5.90
C GLY A 187 14.46 9.49 6.39
N SER A 188 13.88 9.26 7.57
CA SER A 188 13.51 7.92 8.03
C SER A 188 12.36 7.35 7.19
N PHE A 189 12.12 6.06 7.32
CA PHE A 189 11.02 5.35 6.66
C PHE A 189 10.05 4.78 7.69
N TRP A 190 8.78 4.71 7.30
CA TRP A 190 7.80 3.85 7.94
C TRP A 190 7.40 2.79 6.93
N ILE A 191 7.32 1.55 7.40
CA ILE A 191 6.98 0.37 6.60
C ILE A 191 5.94 -0.41 7.39
N VAL A 192 4.90 -0.92 6.73
CA VAL A 192 4.00 -1.88 7.36
C VAL A 192 4.46 -3.30 7.07
N ASP A 193 4.11 -4.22 7.96
CA ASP A 193 4.49 -5.61 7.84
C ASP A 193 3.28 -6.52 8.06
N GLU A 194 3.20 -7.55 7.23
CA GLU A 194 2.06 -8.45 7.15
C GLU A 194 2.04 -9.43 8.33
N TYR A 195 3.20 -9.85 8.84
CA TYR A 195 3.27 -10.58 10.10
C TYR A 195 2.77 -9.73 11.27
N GLY A 196 2.20 -10.32 12.30
CA GLY A 196 1.80 -9.55 13.49
C GLY A 196 0.34 -9.06 13.51
N PRO A 197 -0.23 -8.22 12.61
CA PRO A 197 0.35 -7.27 11.65
C PRO A 197 1.13 -6.15 12.35
N SER A 198 2.05 -5.43 11.70
CA SER A 198 2.86 -4.43 12.42
C SER A 198 3.26 -3.17 11.65
N LEU A 199 3.69 -2.14 12.39
CA LEU A 199 4.25 -0.91 11.85
C LEU A 199 5.70 -0.76 12.27
N VAL A 200 6.61 -0.63 11.31
CA VAL A 200 8.05 -0.59 11.51
C VAL A 200 8.59 0.81 11.22
N HIS A 201 9.25 1.42 12.21
CA HIS A 201 10.00 2.66 12.02
C HIS A 201 11.45 2.33 11.70
N VAL A 202 11.92 2.73 10.52
CA VAL A 202 13.26 2.42 10.02
C VAL A 202 14.04 3.72 9.82
N SER A 203 15.29 3.74 10.27
CA SER A 203 16.18 4.89 10.05
C SER A 203 16.46 5.12 8.56
N ALA A 204 16.99 6.29 8.20
CA ALA A 204 17.43 6.60 6.84
C ALA A 204 18.52 5.64 6.29
N ARG A 205 19.11 4.79 7.14
CA ARG A 205 20.13 3.79 6.79
C ARG A 205 19.67 2.35 7.03
N GLY A 206 18.35 2.10 7.13
CA GLY A 206 17.82 0.74 7.20
C GLY A 206 17.78 0.10 8.59
N LYS A 207 18.39 0.72 9.60
CA LYS A 207 18.26 0.23 10.99
C LYS A 207 16.83 0.36 11.51
N VAL A 208 16.23 -0.74 11.96
CA VAL A 208 14.94 -0.73 12.67
C VAL A 208 15.09 0.01 14.00
N LEU A 209 14.29 1.06 14.17
CA LEU A 209 14.23 1.90 15.35
C LEU A 209 13.20 1.39 16.34
N THR A 210 12.02 0.99 15.87
CA THR A 210 10.93 0.43 16.68
C THR A 210 9.95 -0.32 15.79
N ARG A 211 9.41 -1.45 16.26
CA ARG A 211 8.26 -2.15 15.66
C ARG A 211 7.06 -2.05 16.59
N TYR A 212 5.93 -1.57 16.08
CA TYR A 212 4.68 -1.47 16.82
C TYR A 212 3.76 -2.62 16.43
N VAL A 213 3.30 -3.38 17.42
CA VAL A 213 2.53 -4.61 17.22
C VAL A 213 1.21 -4.57 18.02
N PRO A 214 0.25 -5.48 17.76
CA PRO A 214 -0.97 -5.61 18.54
C PRO A 214 -0.66 -5.93 20.00
N LYS A 215 -1.45 -5.36 20.90
CA LYS A 215 -1.43 -5.74 22.32
C LYS A 215 -1.73 -7.22 22.49
N GLY A 216 -0.88 -7.92 23.23
CA GLY A 216 -0.95 -9.36 23.45
C GLY A 216 -0.24 -10.22 22.41
N LEU A 217 0.45 -9.65 21.41
CA LEU A 217 1.24 -10.43 20.45
C LEU A 217 2.41 -11.16 21.16
N ASN A 218 3.01 -10.51 22.17
CA ASN A 218 4.12 -11.06 22.95
C ASN A 218 5.30 -11.52 22.07
N LEU A 219 5.63 -10.74 21.02
CA LEU A 219 6.80 -11.00 20.18
C LEU A 219 8.08 -10.80 21.00
N THR A 220 8.88 -11.86 21.13
CA THR A 220 10.13 -11.86 21.91
C THR A 220 11.30 -12.32 21.05
N GLY A 221 12.53 -11.94 21.42
CA GLY A 221 13.75 -12.32 20.70
C GLY A 221 14.15 -11.43 19.53
N ALA A 222 13.34 -10.40 19.21
CA ALA A 222 13.70 -9.39 18.21
C ALA A 222 14.92 -8.55 18.67
N GLY A 223 15.83 -8.29 17.74
CA GLY A 223 17.03 -7.48 17.92
C GLY A 223 16.78 -5.97 17.82
N TYR A 224 15.53 -5.54 17.98
CA TYR A 224 15.08 -4.15 17.95
C TYR A 224 13.93 -3.93 18.94
N PRO A 225 13.64 -2.68 19.35
CA PRO A 225 12.53 -2.39 20.25
C PRO A 225 11.17 -2.81 19.66
N VAL A 226 10.39 -3.57 20.40
CA VAL A 226 9.00 -3.93 20.08
C VAL A 226 8.07 -3.28 21.09
N VAL A 227 7.01 -2.62 20.60
CA VAL A 227 6.04 -1.90 21.42
C VAL A 227 4.63 -2.36 21.07
N GLU A 228 3.90 -2.85 22.07
CA GLU A 228 2.50 -3.24 21.94
C GLU A 228 1.58 -1.99 21.99
N ALA A 229 1.42 -1.31 20.86
CA ALA A 229 0.65 -0.06 20.75
C ALA A 229 -0.58 -0.14 19.84
N LEU A 230 -0.75 -1.24 19.11
CA LEU A 230 -1.89 -1.42 18.21
C LEU A 230 -3.05 -2.14 18.94
N PRO A 231 -4.31 -1.94 18.50
CA PRO A 231 -5.47 -2.61 19.09
C PRO A 231 -5.30 -4.14 19.15
N ALA A 232 -5.74 -4.74 20.25
CA ALA A 232 -5.65 -6.19 20.45
C ALA A 232 -6.53 -6.98 19.47
N VAL A 233 -7.60 -6.38 18.95
CA VAL A 233 -8.50 -7.02 17.95
C VAL A 233 -7.74 -7.47 16.70
N LEU A 234 -6.64 -6.79 16.34
CA LEU A 234 -5.77 -7.16 15.21
C LEU A 234 -5.08 -8.53 15.38
N LEU A 235 -5.09 -9.11 16.57
CA LEU A 235 -4.68 -10.50 16.81
C LEU A 235 -5.58 -11.52 16.07
N HIS A 236 -6.72 -11.08 15.54
CA HIS A 236 -7.60 -11.87 14.68
C HIS A 236 -7.29 -11.69 13.19
N ARG A 237 -6.12 -11.14 12.80
CA ARG A 237 -5.71 -11.11 11.39
C ARG A 237 -5.83 -12.52 10.78
N LYS A 238 -6.31 -12.61 9.54
CA LYS A 238 -6.14 -13.83 8.75
C LYS A 238 -4.65 -14.02 8.48
N ILE A 239 -4.16 -15.26 8.60
CA ILE A 239 -2.75 -15.58 8.33
C ILE A 239 -2.43 -15.16 6.89
N ASN A 240 -1.30 -14.49 6.68
CA ASN A 240 -0.91 -13.94 5.38
C ASN A 240 -1.95 -12.95 4.82
N ARG A 241 -2.58 -12.16 5.71
CA ARG A 241 -3.51 -11.04 5.43
C ARG A 241 -3.38 -9.94 6.49
N GLY A 242 -2.16 -9.45 6.68
CA GLY A 242 -1.78 -8.45 7.70
C GLY A 242 -1.98 -7.00 7.28
N PHE A 243 -1.08 -6.09 7.69
CA PHE A 243 -1.08 -4.75 7.12
C PHE A 243 -0.39 -4.76 5.77
N GLU A 244 -0.94 -3.99 4.84
CA GLU A 244 -0.45 -3.95 3.46
C GLU A 244 -0.36 -2.50 2.96
N GLY A 245 -1.44 -1.74 3.13
CA GLY A 245 -1.45 -0.33 2.76
C GLY A 245 -0.87 0.59 3.84
N LEU A 246 -0.01 1.53 3.44
CA LEU A 246 0.48 2.62 4.29
C LEU A 246 0.44 3.99 3.59
N ALA A 247 -0.31 4.93 4.16
CA ALA A 247 -0.33 6.32 3.72
C ALA A 247 0.24 7.26 4.79
N GLN A 248 0.96 8.30 4.36
CA GLN A 248 1.31 9.43 5.20
C GLN A 248 0.39 10.63 4.90
N LEU A 249 -0.42 11.03 5.88
CA LEU A 249 -1.28 12.20 5.77
C LEU A 249 -0.48 13.50 5.87
N PRO A 250 -0.98 14.62 5.30
CA PRO A 250 -0.45 15.94 5.58
C PRO A 250 -0.40 16.21 7.10
N GLY A 251 0.80 16.43 7.64
CA GLY A 251 1.04 16.61 9.08
C GLY A 251 1.77 15.45 9.76
N GLY A 252 1.94 14.33 9.05
CA GLY A 252 2.83 13.22 9.44
C GLY A 252 2.16 12.09 10.23
N ASP A 253 0.85 12.13 10.44
CA ASP A 253 0.11 10.94 10.88
C ASP A 253 0.07 9.91 9.74
N LEU A 254 0.00 8.64 10.12
CA LEU A 254 -0.02 7.51 9.20
C LEU A 254 -1.41 6.89 9.17
N VAL A 255 -1.79 6.32 8.04
CA VAL A 255 -2.96 5.44 7.93
C VAL A 255 -2.50 4.08 7.44
N LEU A 256 -2.87 3.04 8.20
CA LEU A 256 -2.55 1.65 7.94
C LEU A 256 -3.82 0.93 7.49
N ALA A 257 -3.74 0.09 6.47
CA ALA A 257 -4.83 -0.75 6.01
C ALA A 257 -4.54 -2.21 6.34
N VAL A 258 -5.46 -2.87 7.04
CA VAL A 258 -5.47 -4.34 7.12
C VAL A 258 -5.92 -4.86 5.75
N GLN A 259 -5.16 -5.80 5.17
CA GLN A 259 -5.37 -6.28 3.80
C GLN A 259 -6.78 -6.84 3.61
N SER A 260 -7.27 -7.63 4.57
CA SER A 260 -8.57 -8.30 4.52
C SER A 260 -9.31 -8.18 5.86
N PRO A 261 -10.62 -8.51 5.91
CA PRO A 261 -11.34 -8.58 7.17
C PRO A 261 -10.69 -9.53 8.17
N LEU A 262 -10.91 -9.27 9.47
CA LEU A 262 -10.38 -10.11 10.53
C LEU A 262 -11.17 -11.43 10.60
N SER A 263 -10.50 -12.51 11.01
CA SER A 263 -11.14 -13.79 11.36
C SER A 263 -11.72 -13.70 12.77
N LEU A 264 -12.78 -12.91 12.94
CA LEU A 264 -13.44 -12.66 14.22
C LEU A 264 -14.96 -12.89 14.12
N PRO A 265 -15.53 -13.86 14.85
CA PRO A 265 -14.90 -14.73 15.85
C PRO A 265 -14.04 -15.86 15.26
N ASP A 266 -14.17 -16.17 13.97
CA ASP A 266 -13.55 -17.31 13.31
C ASP A 266 -13.22 -17.02 11.83
N THR A 267 -12.67 -18.02 11.14
CA THR A 267 -12.27 -17.93 9.73
C THR A 267 -13.47 -17.65 8.84
N ASP A 268 -14.58 -18.36 9.01
CA ASP A 268 -15.78 -18.25 8.18
C ASP A 268 -16.33 -16.81 8.22
N ALA A 269 -16.43 -16.21 9.42
CA ALA A 269 -16.84 -14.82 9.56
C ALA A 269 -15.93 -13.84 8.81
N GLY A 270 -14.62 -14.09 8.80
CA GLY A 270 -13.67 -13.25 8.06
C GLY A 270 -13.74 -13.45 6.54
N GLU A 271 -13.94 -14.69 6.07
CA GLU A 271 -14.00 -15.03 4.64
C GLU A 271 -15.29 -14.55 3.96
N GLU A 272 -16.39 -14.48 4.70
CA GLU A 272 -17.66 -13.93 4.21
C GLU A 272 -17.76 -12.40 4.33
N SER A 273 -16.89 -11.76 5.13
CA SER A 273 -17.01 -10.34 5.43
C SER A 273 -16.55 -9.46 4.26
N LEU A 274 -17.19 -8.30 4.13
CA LEU A 274 -16.74 -7.21 3.26
C LEU A 274 -16.11 -6.06 4.06
N THR A 275 -15.90 -6.21 5.38
CA THR A 275 -15.50 -5.09 6.23
C THR A 275 -14.06 -5.24 6.72
N ALA A 276 -13.16 -4.43 6.15
CA ALA A 276 -11.78 -4.27 6.61
C ALA A 276 -11.63 -3.06 7.54
N ARG A 277 -10.46 -2.94 8.17
CA ARG A 277 -10.14 -1.89 9.13
C ARG A 277 -9.01 -1.00 8.63
N LEU A 278 -9.20 0.32 8.73
CA LEU A 278 -8.14 1.31 8.55
C LEU A 278 -7.81 1.96 9.89
N LEU A 279 -6.53 2.11 10.22
CA LEU A 279 -6.10 2.70 11.50
C LEU A 279 -5.29 3.97 11.26
N ARG A 280 -5.59 5.04 12.00
CA ARG A 280 -4.75 6.24 12.02
C ARG A 280 -3.77 6.17 13.18
N PHE A 281 -2.48 6.08 12.87
CA PHE A 281 -1.40 6.10 13.86
C PHE A 281 -0.74 7.48 13.91
N SER A 282 -0.47 7.99 15.11
CA SER A 282 0.29 9.23 15.27
C SER A 282 1.70 8.95 15.75
N PRO A 283 2.74 9.13 14.90
CA PRO A 283 4.14 8.96 15.31
C PRO A 283 4.54 9.82 16.52
N LYS A 284 3.92 11.00 16.68
CA LYS A 284 4.16 11.90 17.82
C LYS A 284 3.66 11.31 19.14
N LYS A 285 2.48 10.68 19.12
CA LYS A 285 1.88 10.05 20.30
C LYS A 285 2.33 8.60 20.49
N ARG A 286 2.89 7.99 19.45
CA ARG A 286 3.24 6.56 19.39
C ARG A 286 2.04 5.66 19.69
N ALA A 287 0.88 6.02 19.14
CA ALA A 287 -0.39 5.36 19.41
C ALA A 287 -1.34 5.48 18.22
N VAL A 288 -2.25 4.50 18.10
CA VAL A 288 -3.43 4.63 17.26
C VAL A 288 -4.35 5.72 17.84
N THR A 289 -4.93 6.52 16.96
CA THR A 289 -5.70 7.72 17.28
C THR A 289 -7.07 7.77 16.64
N ALA A 290 -7.32 6.90 15.66
CA ALA A 290 -8.64 6.60 15.13
C ALA A 290 -8.60 5.23 14.44
N GLU A 291 -9.77 4.62 14.30
CA GLU A 291 -9.99 3.39 13.54
C GLU A 291 -11.26 3.57 12.70
N TYR A 292 -11.30 2.99 11.51
CA TYR A 292 -12.40 3.17 10.56
C TYR A 292 -12.80 1.84 9.94
N ALA A 293 -14.11 1.60 9.87
CA ALA A 293 -14.68 0.52 9.08
C ALA A 293 -14.66 0.90 7.58
N TYR A 294 -13.90 0.14 6.80
CA TYR A 294 -13.88 0.21 5.34
C TYR A 294 -14.64 -0.98 4.78
N ARG A 295 -15.58 -0.73 3.87
CA ARG A 295 -16.35 -1.79 3.24
C ARG A 295 -15.97 -1.95 1.78
N PHE A 296 -15.54 -3.15 1.40
CA PHE A 296 -15.29 -3.53 0.01
C PHE A 296 -16.56 -3.44 -0.85
N ASP A 297 -16.39 -3.24 -2.16
CA ASP A 297 -17.48 -3.54 -3.11
C ASP A 297 -17.65 -5.06 -3.15
N PRO A 298 -18.85 -5.59 -3.44
CA PRO A 298 -19.03 -7.04 -3.61
C PRO A 298 -18.02 -7.61 -4.61
N VAL A 299 -17.50 -8.81 -4.37
CA VAL A 299 -16.38 -9.36 -5.15
C VAL A 299 -16.67 -9.39 -6.66
N GLY A 300 -17.85 -9.85 -7.08
CA GLY A 300 -18.26 -9.83 -8.49
C GLY A 300 -18.38 -8.43 -9.13
N THR A 301 -18.35 -7.35 -8.34
CA THR A 301 -18.26 -5.96 -8.83
C THR A 301 -16.80 -5.52 -9.00
N VAL A 302 -15.88 -6.05 -8.19
CA VAL A 302 -14.44 -5.79 -8.31
C VAL A 302 -13.85 -6.65 -9.42
N ASP A 303 -14.13 -7.95 -9.39
CA ASP A 303 -13.72 -8.96 -10.35
C ASP A 303 -14.95 -9.78 -10.80
N PRO A 304 -15.54 -9.48 -11.98
CA PRO A 304 -16.74 -10.18 -12.46
C PRO A 304 -16.59 -11.70 -12.67
N GLY A 305 -15.36 -12.22 -12.67
CA GLY A 305 -15.08 -13.65 -12.79
C GLY A 305 -14.90 -14.37 -11.45
N GLU A 306 -15.09 -13.67 -10.33
CA GLU A 306 -14.85 -14.16 -8.98
C GLU A 306 -16.15 -14.19 -8.15
N ASP A 307 -16.32 -15.22 -7.34
CA ASP A 307 -17.44 -15.40 -6.41
C ASP A 307 -17.00 -15.66 -4.96
N ASP A 308 -15.71 -15.88 -4.72
CA ASP A 308 -15.12 -15.98 -3.39
C ASP A 308 -14.81 -14.59 -2.80
N THR A 309 -15.58 -14.19 -1.78
CA THR A 309 -15.40 -12.91 -1.08
C THR A 309 -14.02 -12.80 -0.41
N SER A 310 -13.42 -13.93 -0.04
CA SER A 310 -12.13 -13.97 0.66
C SER A 310 -10.93 -13.58 -0.21
N GLU A 311 -11.13 -13.46 -1.53
CA GLU A 311 -10.13 -12.97 -2.49
C GLU A 311 -9.98 -11.45 -2.48
N LEU A 312 -10.87 -10.71 -1.82
CA LEU A 312 -10.79 -9.26 -1.71
C LEU A 312 -9.67 -8.80 -0.76
N LYS A 313 -8.87 -7.87 -1.26
CA LYS A 313 -7.67 -7.33 -0.59
C LYS A 313 -7.59 -5.82 -0.78
N ILE A 314 -7.07 -5.12 0.22
CA ILE A 314 -6.48 -3.78 0.08
C ILE A 314 -4.97 -3.95 0.03
N SER A 315 -4.32 -3.54 -1.06
CA SER A 315 -2.86 -3.48 -1.12
C SER A 315 -2.35 -2.06 -0.90
N SER A 316 -2.68 -1.10 -1.77
CA SER A 316 -2.20 0.26 -1.56
C SER A 316 -3.22 1.24 -0.95
N VAL A 317 -2.74 2.17 -0.12
CA VAL A 317 -3.48 3.39 0.27
C VAL A 317 -2.61 4.65 0.10
N VAL A 318 -3.19 5.72 -0.45
CA VAL A 318 -2.47 6.95 -0.77
C VAL A 318 -3.20 8.17 -0.22
N ALA A 319 -2.50 9.03 0.51
CA ALA A 319 -3.07 10.30 0.93
C ALA A 319 -3.25 11.24 -0.28
N VAL A 320 -4.49 11.65 -0.54
CA VAL A 320 -4.82 12.60 -1.63
C VAL A 320 -5.34 13.94 -1.12
N GLY A 321 -5.57 14.04 0.20
CA GLY A 321 -5.93 15.26 0.90
C GLY A 321 -5.56 15.19 2.38
N ARG A 322 -6.01 16.17 3.18
CA ARG A 322 -5.75 16.18 4.64
C ARG A 322 -6.44 15.02 5.37
N ASP A 323 -7.65 14.69 4.93
CA ASP A 323 -8.49 13.63 5.50
C ASP A 323 -9.10 12.77 4.38
N GLU A 324 -8.42 12.66 3.24
CA GLU A 324 -8.88 11.89 2.08
C GLU A 324 -7.80 10.92 1.63
N LEU A 325 -8.21 9.67 1.40
CA LEU A 325 -7.35 8.58 0.93
C LEU A 325 -7.89 8.03 -0.38
N LEU A 326 -6.97 7.69 -1.28
CA LEU A 326 -7.20 6.70 -2.31
C LEU A 326 -6.95 5.32 -1.68
N VAL A 327 -7.84 4.38 -1.88
CA VAL A 327 -7.75 3.00 -1.39
C VAL A 327 -7.90 2.08 -2.59
N GLU A 328 -6.96 1.17 -2.75
CA GLU A 328 -7.04 0.09 -3.72
C GLU A 328 -7.85 -1.08 -3.17
N GLU A 329 -8.84 -1.51 -3.93
CA GLU A 329 -9.58 -2.76 -3.72
C GLU A 329 -9.24 -3.69 -4.88
N ARG A 330 -8.80 -4.90 -4.58
CA ARG A 330 -8.38 -5.83 -5.64
C ARG A 330 -8.68 -7.29 -5.32
N THR A 331 -8.61 -8.09 -6.37
CA THR A 331 -8.27 -9.53 -6.34
C THR A 331 -6.87 -9.67 -6.96
N ASP A 332 -6.45 -10.89 -7.33
CA ASP A 332 -5.21 -11.05 -8.09
C ASP A 332 -5.36 -10.64 -9.58
N LYS A 333 -6.60 -10.54 -10.09
CA LYS A 333 -6.90 -10.28 -11.51
C LYS A 333 -7.47 -8.90 -11.80
N ALA A 334 -8.09 -8.25 -10.81
CA ALA A 334 -8.73 -6.96 -10.99
C ALA A 334 -8.43 -6.01 -9.83
N ALA A 335 -8.35 -4.71 -10.12
CA ALA A 335 -8.12 -3.67 -9.11
C ALA A 335 -8.97 -2.43 -9.42
N ARG A 336 -9.43 -1.76 -8.36
CA ARG A 336 -10.22 -0.53 -8.41
C ARG A 336 -9.69 0.45 -7.38
N LEU A 337 -9.72 1.74 -7.71
CA LEU A 337 -9.28 2.80 -6.80
C LEU A 337 -10.49 3.62 -6.36
N GLN A 338 -10.69 3.67 -5.04
CA GLN A 338 -11.79 4.36 -4.38
C GLN A 338 -11.23 5.54 -3.59
N VAL A 339 -11.89 6.69 -3.60
CA VAL A 339 -11.59 7.76 -2.65
C VAL A 339 -12.51 7.66 -1.42
N VAL A 340 -11.94 7.75 -0.23
CA VAL A 340 -12.66 7.80 1.05
C VAL A 340 -12.27 9.05 1.84
N LYS A 341 -13.17 9.48 2.73
CA LYS A 341 -12.94 10.60 3.66
C LYS A 341 -12.90 10.12 5.10
N LEU A 342 -11.77 10.33 5.77
CA LEU A 342 -11.51 9.99 7.17
C LEU A 342 -12.14 11.03 8.10
N SER A 343 -13.46 11.02 8.20
CA SER A 343 -14.17 11.97 9.07
C SER A 343 -14.12 11.53 10.53
N ARG A 344 -14.03 12.49 11.47
CA ARG A 344 -14.07 12.19 12.92
C ARG A 344 -15.32 11.44 13.37
N GLY A 345 -16.44 11.61 12.67
CA GLY A 345 -17.68 10.89 12.99
C GLY A 345 -17.70 9.43 12.53
N ALA A 346 -16.66 8.98 11.83
CA ALA A 346 -16.48 7.59 11.40
C ALA A 346 -15.44 6.83 12.24
N ASP A 347 -14.91 7.46 13.28
CA ASP A 347 -13.96 6.84 14.19
C ASP A 347 -14.68 5.82 15.08
N ILE A 348 -14.24 4.57 15.04
CA ILE A 348 -14.72 3.45 15.86
C ILE A 348 -13.70 3.01 16.92
N LEU A 349 -12.57 3.70 17.06
CA LEU A 349 -11.52 3.33 18.00
C LEU A 349 -12.04 3.36 19.45
N GLY A 350 -11.89 2.24 20.14
CA GLY A 350 -12.34 2.06 21.52
C GLY A 350 -13.85 1.88 21.68
N ASP A 351 -14.60 1.78 20.59
CA ASP A 351 -15.99 1.33 20.60
C ASP A 351 -16.05 -0.20 20.85
N ARG A 352 -17.26 -0.75 21.02
CA ARG A 352 -17.50 -2.19 21.18
C ARG A 352 -16.91 -3.03 20.05
N TRP A 353 -16.72 -2.45 18.86
CA TRP A 353 -16.17 -3.14 17.68
C TRP A 353 -14.68 -3.49 17.80
N ASP A 354 -13.98 -2.94 18.79
CA ASP A 354 -12.61 -3.31 19.14
C ASP A 354 -12.54 -4.41 20.22
N ASP A 355 -13.67 -4.76 20.83
CA ASP A 355 -13.78 -5.85 21.79
C ASP A 355 -14.01 -7.17 21.04
N SER A 356 -13.05 -8.09 21.12
CA SER A 356 -13.14 -9.41 20.46
C SER A 356 -14.23 -10.31 21.03
N THR A 357 -14.90 -9.92 22.12
CA THR A 357 -16.05 -10.62 22.70
C THR A 357 -17.39 -10.10 22.18
N THR A 358 -17.41 -9.02 21.40
CA THR A 358 -18.63 -8.46 20.82
C THR A 358 -19.31 -9.44 19.87
N SER A 359 -20.63 -9.65 20.06
CA SER A 359 -21.47 -10.51 19.22
C SER A 359 -22.76 -9.78 18.79
N PRO A 360 -23.12 -9.80 17.48
CA PRO A 360 -22.23 -10.13 16.38
C PRO A 360 -21.00 -9.21 16.35
N SER A 361 -19.85 -9.72 15.91
CA SER A 361 -18.63 -8.93 15.66
C SER A 361 -18.85 -7.96 14.49
N LEU A 362 -17.90 -7.05 14.22
CA LEU A 362 -17.99 -6.17 13.05
C LEU A 362 -17.99 -6.98 11.75
N GLU A 363 -17.17 -8.03 11.72
CA GLU A 363 -16.92 -8.87 10.57
C GLU A 363 -18.15 -9.73 10.22
N GLN A 364 -18.96 -10.09 11.23
CA GLN A 364 -20.22 -10.81 11.06
C GLN A 364 -21.40 -9.96 10.54
N LEU A 365 -21.26 -8.64 10.41
CA LEU A 365 -22.35 -7.79 9.95
C LEU A 365 -22.45 -7.81 8.43
N GLU A 366 -23.56 -8.32 7.92
CA GLU A 366 -23.88 -8.24 6.49
C GLU A 366 -23.90 -6.77 6.02
N ASP A 367 -24.56 -5.87 6.77
CA ASP A 367 -24.50 -4.42 6.55
C ASP A 367 -24.19 -3.68 7.87
N PRO A 368 -22.91 -3.30 8.10
CA PRO A 368 -22.52 -2.56 9.29
C PRO A 368 -23.23 -1.21 9.41
N ALA A 369 -23.51 -0.52 8.29
CA ALA A 369 -24.15 0.79 8.32
C ALA A 369 -25.61 0.69 8.76
N ALA A 370 -26.34 -0.32 8.29
CA ALA A 370 -27.70 -0.62 8.78
C ALA A 370 -27.72 -0.98 10.27
N SER A 371 -26.61 -1.53 10.78
CA SER A 371 -26.40 -1.88 12.19
C SER A 371 -25.90 -0.70 13.05
N GLY A 372 -25.79 0.50 12.48
CA GLY A 372 -25.37 1.72 13.18
C GLY A 372 -23.85 1.94 13.25
N VAL A 373 -23.05 1.11 12.59
CA VAL A 373 -21.60 1.32 12.47
C VAL A 373 -21.33 2.44 11.47
N PRO A 374 -20.52 3.44 11.81
CA PRO A 374 -20.22 4.50 10.86
C PRO A 374 -19.17 4.04 9.84
N VAL A 375 -19.63 3.46 8.74
CA VAL A 375 -18.80 2.99 7.62
C VAL A 375 -18.30 4.17 6.78
N LEU A 376 -17.04 4.10 6.34
CA LEU A 376 -16.48 5.09 5.41
C LEU A 376 -17.26 5.13 4.10
N ARG A 377 -17.71 6.33 3.73
CA ARG A 377 -18.27 6.56 2.39
C ARG A 377 -17.14 6.58 1.37
N LYS A 378 -17.33 5.83 0.28
CA LYS A 378 -16.37 5.75 -0.81
C LYS A 378 -16.97 6.17 -2.14
N ARG A 379 -16.10 6.59 -3.07
CA ARG A 379 -16.46 6.93 -4.45
C ARG A 379 -15.41 6.39 -5.41
N LEU A 380 -15.85 5.70 -6.45
CA LEU A 380 -14.97 5.18 -7.48
C LEU A 380 -14.23 6.31 -8.20
N VAL A 381 -12.91 6.15 -8.32
CA VAL A 381 -12.04 7.02 -9.12
C VAL A 381 -11.74 6.35 -10.46
N VAL A 382 -11.32 5.09 -10.44
CA VAL A 382 -11.03 4.30 -11.65
C VAL A 382 -11.17 2.82 -11.36
N ASP A 383 -11.63 2.09 -12.37
CA ASP A 383 -11.57 0.63 -12.44
C ASP A 383 -10.42 0.27 -13.36
N LEU A 384 -9.32 -0.25 -12.78
CA LEU A 384 -8.08 -0.50 -13.51
C LEU A 384 -8.19 -1.68 -14.46
N GLY A 385 -9.07 -2.64 -14.19
CA GLY A 385 -9.38 -3.75 -15.10
C GLY A 385 -9.99 -3.29 -16.43
N LYS A 386 -10.57 -2.09 -16.46
CA LYS A 386 -11.08 -1.44 -17.69
C LYS A 386 -10.04 -0.58 -18.41
N VAL A 387 -8.86 -0.37 -17.83
CA VAL A 387 -7.79 0.44 -18.43
C VAL A 387 -6.83 -0.47 -19.18
N LYS A 388 -6.93 -0.47 -20.52
CA LYS A 388 -6.05 -1.27 -21.38
C LYS A 388 -4.56 -0.99 -21.10
N GLY A 389 -3.81 -2.05 -20.82
CA GLY A 389 -2.36 -2.02 -20.62
C GLY A 389 -1.91 -1.90 -19.17
N VAL A 390 -2.83 -1.86 -18.19
CA VAL A 390 -2.47 -2.03 -16.78
C VAL A 390 -2.16 -3.52 -16.53
N PRO A 391 -1.03 -3.87 -15.89
CA PRO A 391 -0.72 -5.26 -15.55
C PRO A 391 -1.61 -5.78 -14.40
N GLY A 392 -1.59 -7.10 -14.17
CA GLY A 392 -2.20 -7.70 -12.98
C GLY A 392 -1.39 -7.44 -11.71
N LYS A 393 -1.90 -7.89 -10.56
CA LYS A 393 -1.26 -7.76 -9.23
C LYS A 393 -0.67 -6.37 -8.94
N ILE A 394 -1.47 -5.32 -9.13
CA ILE A 394 -1.07 -3.99 -8.66
C ILE A 394 -1.14 -3.98 -7.14
N GLU A 395 -0.02 -3.70 -6.49
CA GLU A 395 0.07 -3.67 -5.02
C GLU A 395 0.64 -2.34 -4.51
N GLY A 396 1.35 -1.59 -5.37
CA GLY A 396 1.78 -0.23 -5.07
C GLY A 396 1.13 0.84 -5.96
N VAL A 397 0.69 1.93 -5.33
CA VAL A 397 0.12 3.10 -6.01
C VAL A 397 0.76 4.38 -5.50
N ALA A 398 1.25 5.21 -6.42
CA ALA A 398 1.74 6.56 -6.11
C ALA A 398 1.00 7.63 -6.91
N ARG A 399 0.56 8.70 -6.23
CA ARG A 399 0.12 9.92 -6.90
C ARG A 399 1.34 10.74 -7.34
N VAL A 400 1.53 10.93 -8.64
CA VAL A 400 2.70 11.65 -9.18
C VAL A 400 2.39 13.10 -9.58
N ASP A 401 1.13 13.39 -9.91
CA ASP A 401 0.65 14.76 -10.14
C ASP A 401 -0.87 14.88 -9.88
N ARG A 402 -1.53 15.87 -10.50
CA ARG A 402 -2.95 16.13 -10.29
C ARG A 402 -3.83 14.98 -10.79
N ASP A 403 -3.50 14.39 -11.93
CA ASP A 403 -4.35 13.45 -12.66
C ASP A 403 -3.63 12.18 -13.09
N THR A 404 -2.38 11.97 -12.66
CA THR A 404 -1.56 10.83 -13.03
C THR A 404 -1.15 10.03 -11.80
N LEU A 405 -1.31 8.71 -11.91
CA LEU A 405 -0.85 7.70 -10.96
C LEU A 405 0.33 6.94 -11.56
N ALA A 406 1.27 6.52 -10.73
CA ALA A 406 2.21 5.45 -11.02
C ALA A 406 1.76 4.20 -10.26
N LEU A 407 1.60 3.09 -10.96
CA LEU A 407 1.25 1.79 -10.43
C LEU A 407 2.48 0.90 -10.53
N ILE A 408 2.73 0.05 -9.54
CA ILE A 408 3.74 -1.01 -9.62
C ILE A 408 3.06 -2.34 -9.28
N ASN A 409 3.40 -3.39 -10.04
CA ASN A 409 2.99 -4.74 -9.69
C ASN A 409 4.03 -5.42 -8.81
N ASP A 410 3.57 -6.26 -7.90
CA ASP A 410 4.42 -7.30 -7.33
C ASP A 410 4.49 -8.47 -8.32
N ASN A 411 5.70 -8.95 -8.57
CA ASN A 411 5.96 -10.08 -9.45
C ASN A 411 6.34 -11.36 -8.68
N ASP A 412 6.27 -11.31 -7.35
CA ASP A 412 6.58 -12.41 -6.43
C ASP A 412 7.98 -13.02 -6.69
N PHE A 413 8.95 -12.22 -7.14
CA PHE A 413 10.29 -12.71 -7.51
C PHE A 413 10.29 -13.75 -8.64
N GLY A 414 9.31 -13.71 -9.55
CA GLY A 414 9.17 -14.68 -10.62
C GLY A 414 8.64 -16.04 -10.15
N MET A 415 8.19 -16.14 -8.89
CA MET A 415 7.71 -17.38 -8.30
C MET A 415 6.34 -17.81 -8.83
N THR A 416 6.13 -19.12 -8.84
CA THR A 416 4.80 -19.74 -8.93
C THR A 416 4.60 -20.70 -7.75
N ASP A 417 3.35 -21.05 -7.48
CA ASP A 417 3.06 -22.17 -6.59
C ASP A 417 3.36 -23.51 -7.27
N GLY A 418 3.43 -24.59 -6.48
CA GLY A 418 3.63 -25.95 -6.98
C GLY A 418 5.07 -26.44 -6.89
N ALA A 419 5.25 -27.75 -7.09
CA ALA A 419 6.58 -28.38 -7.05
C ALA A 419 7.39 -28.07 -8.32
N GLU A 420 6.72 -27.71 -9.40
CA GLU A 420 7.24 -27.31 -10.70
C GLU A 420 7.85 -25.92 -10.72
N ALA A 421 7.67 -25.12 -9.66
CA ALA A 421 8.34 -23.83 -9.50
C ALA A 421 9.87 -23.96 -9.50
N PHE A 422 10.41 -25.16 -9.25
CA PHE A 422 11.83 -25.46 -9.36
C PHE A 422 12.10 -26.64 -10.29
N ASP A 423 13.15 -26.53 -11.09
CA ASP A 423 13.61 -27.60 -11.96
C ASP A 423 14.30 -28.74 -11.17
N ALA A 424 14.76 -29.77 -11.88
CA ALA A 424 15.44 -30.92 -11.27
C ALA A 424 16.79 -30.57 -10.61
N GLN A 425 17.35 -29.38 -10.88
CA GLN A 425 18.56 -28.85 -10.28
C GLN A 425 18.24 -27.89 -9.10
N GLY A 426 16.97 -27.66 -8.80
CA GLY A 426 16.52 -26.73 -7.76
C GLY A 426 16.66 -25.27 -8.15
N ARG A 427 16.64 -24.95 -9.46
CA ARG A 427 16.61 -23.58 -9.97
C ARG A 427 15.18 -23.15 -10.28
N LEU A 428 14.87 -21.89 -10.04
CA LEU A 428 13.57 -21.30 -10.34
C LEU A 428 13.22 -21.53 -11.82
N VAL A 429 12.01 -22.02 -12.07
CA VAL A 429 11.37 -21.93 -13.38
C VAL A 429 10.60 -20.61 -13.37
N ASP A 430 11.21 -19.58 -13.94
CA ASP A 430 10.70 -18.21 -13.86
C ASP A 430 9.32 -18.06 -14.50
N SER A 431 8.45 -17.25 -13.89
CA SER A 431 7.09 -16.99 -14.39
C SER A 431 7.05 -16.05 -15.60
N GLU A 432 8.17 -15.42 -15.94
CA GLU A 432 8.36 -14.38 -16.96
C GLU A 432 7.55 -13.10 -16.65
N ILE A 433 7.06 -12.96 -15.41
CA ILE A 433 6.33 -11.77 -14.96
C ILE A 433 7.34 -10.72 -14.47
N GLU A 434 7.40 -9.61 -15.20
CA GLU A 434 8.32 -8.52 -14.90
C GLU A 434 7.74 -7.53 -13.89
N THR A 435 8.59 -7.01 -13.01
CA THR A 435 8.25 -5.83 -12.21
C THR A 435 8.10 -4.62 -13.14
N THR A 436 6.92 -4.02 -13.16
CA THR A 436 6.55 -2.98 -14.12
C THR A 436 5.94 -1.76 -13.42
N VAL A 437 6.53 -0.59 -13.66
CA VAL A 437 5.91 0.70 -13.28
C VAL A 437 5.07 1.22 -14.45
N THR A 438 3.76 1.35 -14.25
CA THR A 438 2.79 1.82 -15.25
C THR A 438 2.18 3.15 -14.85
N TYR A 439 2.26 4.16 -15.73
CA TYR A 439 1.63 5.46 -15.52
C TYR A 439 0.21 5.51 -16.09
N VAL A 440 -0.78 5.71 -15.24
CA VAL A 440 -2.19 5.88 -15.63
C VAL A 440 -2.60 7.32 -15.47
N ARG A 441 -3.05 7.96 -16.56
CA ARG A 441 -3.71 9.27 -16.50
C ARG A 441 -5.21 9.08 -16.38
N LEU A 442 -5.80 9.75 -15.41
CA LEU A 442 -7.22 9.75 -15.11
C LEU A 442 -7.99 10.81 -15.92
N PRO A 443 -9.31 10.62 -16.12
CA PRO A 443 -10.20 11.58 -16.77
C PRO A 443 -10.25 12.94 -16.05
N HIS A 444 -10.17 12.88 -14.73
CA HIS A 444 -10.34 14.00 -13.82
C HIS A 444 -9.26 13.94 -12.74
N GLY A 445 -8.89 15.09 -12.19
CA GLY A 445 -7.91 15.14 -11.11
C GLY A 445 -8.43 14.44 -9.85
N ILE A 446 -7.49 13.88 -9.06
CA ILE A 446 -7.76 13.26 -7.77
C ILE A 446 -7.78 14.29 -6.65
#